data_AF-A0A2D6YKL6-F1
#
_entry.id   AF-A0A2D6YKL6-F1
#
_cell.length_a   1.000
_cell.length_b   1.000
_cell.length_c   1.000
_cell.angle_alpha   90.00
_cell.angle_beta   90.00
_cell.angle_gamma   90.00
#
_symmetry.space_group_name_H-M   'P 1'
#
loop_
_entity.id
_entity.type
_entity.pdbx_description
1 polymer ?
#
loop_
_entity_poly.entity_id
_entity_poly.type
_entity_poly.pdbx_seq_one_letter_code
_entity_poly.pdbx_strand_id
1 'polypeptide(L)'
;MIDEPLEKNIVNQLREILTKIPEPPESLTIDLTKSPLIDTAGIQLLIAMREFMSSKDRELKILLNKDLEEILDWCGVGWVASENKG
;
A
#
# COMPACT_ATOMS: atom_id res chain seq x y z
N MET A 1 -0.17 21.38 15.52
CA MET A 1 0.13 19.97 15.81
C MET A 1 0.40 19.35 14.46
N ILE A 2 1.64 18.92 14.21
CA ILE A 2 2.00 18.24 12.97
C ILE A 2 1.61 16.79 13.19
N ASP A 3 0.59 16.33 12.48
CA ASP A 3 0.16 14.93 12.51
C ASP A 3 1.35 14.02 12.18
N GLU A 4 1.63 13.06 13.07
CA GLU A 4 2.75 12.15 12.91
C GLU A 4 2.58 11.32 11.62
N PRO A 5 3.61 11.25 10.77
CA PRO A 5 3.59 10.35 9.61
C PRO A 5 3.44 8.92 10.10
N LEU A 6 2.59 8.13 9.42
CA LEU A 6 2.34 6.70 9.63
C LEU A 6 3.48 6.02 10.39
N GLU A 7 3.33 5.93 11.72
CA GLU A 7 4.43 5.60 12.62
C GLU A 7 5.09 4.29 12.18
N LYS A 8 6.44 4.22 12.27
CA LYS A 8 7.26 3.00 12.07
C LYS A 8 6.64 1.72 12.64
N ASN A 9 5.82 1.84 13.68
CA ASN A 9 5.06 0.76 14.28
C ASN A 9 4.09 0.06 13.30
N ILE A 10 3.38 0.81 12.45
CA ILE A 10 2.44 0.26 11.46
C ILE A 10 3.20 -0.49 10.37
N VAL A 11 4.32 0.07 9.90
CA VAL A 11 5.19 -0.57 8.90
C VAL A 11 5.77 -1.89 9.44
N ASN A 12 6.20 -1.90 10.70
CA ASN A 12 6.72 -3.11 11.34
C ASN A 12 5.64 -4.17 11.58
N GLN A 13 4.44 -3.76 11.99
CA GLN A 13 3.30 -4.68 12.17
C GLN A 13 2.86 -5.30 10.83
N LEU A 14 2.77 -4.50 9.76
CA LEU A 14 2.48 -5.01 8.43
C LEU A 14 3.57 -5.96 7.93
N ARG A 15 4.84 -5.65 8.18
CA ARG A 15 5.96 -6.55 7.86
C ARG A 15 5.90 -7.86 8.64
N GLU A 16 5.54 -7.84 9.92
CA GLU A 16 5.34 -9.07 10.71
C GLU A 16 4.18 -9.91 10.20
N ILE A 17 3.05 -9.28 9.84
CA ILE A 17 1.90 -9.99 9.27
C ILE A 17 2.30 -10.64 7.94
N LEU A 18 2.97 -9.91 7.06
CA LEU A 18 3.39 -10.42 5.74
C LEU A 18 4.46 -11.52 5.83
N THR A 19 5.33 -11.50 6.86
CA THR A 19 6.37 -12.52 7.05
C THR A 19 5.89 -13.77 7.77
N LYS A 20 4.79 -13.68 8.55
CA LYS A 20 4.21 -14.80 9.30
C LYS A 20 3.11 -15.55 8.56
N ILE A 21 2.53 -14.96 7.51
CA ILE A 21 1.56 -15.66 6.66
C ILE A 21 2.34 -16.42 5.56
N PRO A 22 2.35 -17.77 5.56
CA PRO A 22 3.16 -18.56 4.62
C PRO A 22 2.75 -18.37 3.15
N GLU A 23 1.48 -18.02 2.91
CA GLU A 23 0.98 -17.60 1.60
C GLU A 23 0.02 -16.41 1.74
N PRO A 24 0.18 -15.32 0.96
CA PRO A 24 -0.76 -14.22 0.98
C PRO A 24 -2.18 -14.69 0.62
N PRO A 25 -3.22 -13.99 1.12
CA PRO A 25 -4.60 -14.27 0.71
C PRO A 25 -4.76 -14.14 -0.81
N GLU A 26 -5.79 -14.79 -1.38
CA GLU A 26 -6.05 -14.74 -2.82
C GLU A 26 -6.27 -13.32 -3.33
N SER A 27 -6.91 -12.49 -2.51
CA SER A 27 -7.12 -11.07 -2.75
C SER A 27 -6.94 -10.30 -1.44
N LEU A 28 -6.31 -9.12 -1.52
CA LEU A 28 -6.14 -8.20 -0.41
C LEU A 28 -6.65 -6.82 -0.82
N THR A 29 -7.49 -6.21 0.02
CA THR A 29 -7.92 -4.81 -0.16
C THR A 29 -7.35 -3.93 0.95
N ILE A 30 -6.66 -2.86 0.57
CA ILE A 30 -6.18 -1.81 1.48
C ILE A 30 -7.04 -0.57 1.24
N ASP A 31 -7.75 -0.11 2.26
CA ASP A 31 -8.55 1.10 2.20
C ASP A 31 -7.83 2.27 2.87
N LEU A 32 -7.37 3.23 2.05
CA LEU A 32 -6.73 4.48 2.48
C LEU A 32 -7.60 5.70 2.14
N THR A 33 -8.87 5.52 1.79
CA THR A 33 -9.77 6.64 1.42
C THR A 33 -9.92 7.69 2.52
N LYS A 34 -9.80 7.27 3.80
CA LYS A 34 -9.86 8.17 4.97
C LYS A 34 -8.48 8.57 5.49
N SER A 35 -7.39 8.10 4.90
CA SER A 35 -6.04 8.40 5.34
C SER A 35 -5.61 9.78 4.85
N PRO A 36 -5.18 10.69 5.74
CA PRO A 36 -4.89 12.06 5.36
C PRO A 36 -3.59 12.18 4.53
N LEU A 37 -2.57 11.37 4.83
CA LEU A 37 -1.24 11.43 4.22
C LEU A 37 -0.58 10.04 4.22
N ILE A 38 0.33 9.82 3.27
CA ILE A 38 1.25 8.68 3.25
C ILE A 38 2.68 9.22 3.15
N ASP A 39 3.59 8.65 3.94
CA ASP A 39 5.00 9.01 3.88
C ASP A 39 5.77 8.06 2.95
N THR A 40 7.07 8.33 2.77
CA THR A 40 7.92 7.52 1.88
C THR A 40 7.99 6.05 2.30
N ALA A 41 7.92 5.75 3.59
CA ALA A 41 7.92 4.38 4.10
C ALA A 41 6.61 3.65 3.78
N GLY A 42 5.47 4.33 3.92
CA GLY A 42 4.17 3.83 3.51
C GLY A 42 4.12 3.54 2.00
N ILE A 43 4.65 4.44 1.17
CA ILE A 43 4.74 4.24 -0.28
C ILE A 43 5.57 3.01 -0.62
N GLN A 44 6.76 2.88 -0.02
CA GLN A 44 7.62 1.70 -0.22
C GLN A 44 6.93 0.40 0.20
N LEU A 45 6.14 0.45 1.27
CA LEU A 45 5.36 -0.70 1.72
C LEU A 45 4.28 -1.10 0.71
N LEU A 46 3.53 -0.14 0.16
CA LEU A 46 2.53 -0.42 -0.89
C LEU A 46 3.17 -1.06 -2.13
N ILE A 47 4.34 -0.57 -2.54
CA ILE A 47 5.12 -1.16 -3.65
C ILE A 47 5.50 -2.60 -3.32
N ALA A 48 6.11 -2.84 -2.17
CA ALA A 48 6.54 -4.18 -1.75
C ALA A 48 5.36 -5.15 -1.64
N MET A 49 4.21 -4.69 -1.14
CA MET A 49 2.99 -5.50 -1.08
C MET A 49 2.51 -5.87 -2.48
N ARG A 50 2.51 -4.92 -3.43
CA ARG A 50 2.12 -5.20 -4.81
C ARG A 50 3.03 -6.21 -5.49
N GLU A 51 4.34 -6.02 -5.37
CA GLU A 51 5.33 -6.96 -5.92
C GLU A 51 5.16 -8.36 -5.33
N PHE A 52 4.93 -8.46 -4.02
CA PHE A 52 4.72 -9.73 -3.35
C PHE A 52 3.43 -10.43 -3.82
N MET A 53 2.30 -9.72 -3.85
CA MET A 53 1.02 -10.27 -4.30
C MET A 53 1.09 -10.73 -5.76
N SER A 54 1.68 -9.91 -6.65
CA SER A 54 1.89 -10.24 -8.06
C SER A 54 2.81 -11.47 -8.24
N SER A 55 3.89 -11.58 -7.46
CA SER A 55 4.79 -12.76 -7.49
C SER A 55 4.12 -14.08 -7.10
N LYS A 56 2.93 -13.99 -6.49
CA LYS A 56 2.12 -15.12 -6.03
C LYS A 56 0.83 -15.28 -6.83
N ASP A 57 0.66 -14.55 -7.93
CA ASP A 57 -0.56 -14.52 -8.75
C ASP A 57 -1.82 -14.21 -7.90
N ARG A 58 -1.69 -13.22 -7.00
CA ARG A 58 -2.76 -12.75 -6.10
C ARG A 58 -3.16 -11.32 -6.42
N GLU A 59 -4.41 -10.98 -6.12
CA GLU A 59 -4.96 -9.65 -6.36
C GLU A 59 -4.62 -8.70 -5.20
N LEU A 60 -4.14 -7.50 -5.51
CA LEU A 60 -4.05 -6.39 -4.56
C LEU A 60 -4.89 -5.21 -5.05
N LYS A 61 -5.87 -4.80 -4.22
CA LYS A 61 -6.67 -3.61 -4.47
C LYS A 61 -6.33 -2.53 -3.44
N ILE A 62 -6.00 -1.35 -3.91
CA ILE A 62 -5.72 -0.19 -3.04
C ILE A 62 -6.76 0.88 -3.35
N LEU A 63 -7.56 1.23 -2.35
CA LEU A 63 -8.54 2.32 -2.43
C LEU A 63 -7.89 3.58 -1.88
N LEU A 64 -7.85 4.64 -2.68
CA LEU A 64 -7.21 5.91 -2.34
C LEU A 64 -8.23 7.03 -2.36
N ASN A 65 -7.92 8.12 -1.65
CA ASN A 65 -8.53 9.41 -1.92
C ASN A 65 -7.72 10.14 -3.00
N LYS A 66 -8.29 11.23 -3.54
CA LYS A 66 -7.68 12.01 -4.62
C LYS A 66 -6.30 12.57 -4.24
N ASP A 67 -6.14 13.04 -3.01
CA ASP A 67 -4.89 13.63 -2.56
C ASP A 67 -3.74 12.60 -2.58
N LEU A 68 -4.03 11.36 -2.12
CA LEU A 68 -3.08 10.26 -2.18
C LEU A 68 -2.82 9.77 -3.61
N GLU A 69 -3.83 9.74 -4.48
CA GLU A 69 -3.63 9.43 -5.91
C GLU A 69 -2.65 10.42 -6.56
N GLU A 70 -2.84 11.72 -6.33
CA GLU A 70 -1.96 12.77 -6.85
C GLU A 70 -0.53 12.65 -6.30
N ILE A 71 -0.37 12.34 -5.01
CA ILE A 71 0.95 12.12 -4.38
C ILE A 71 1.67 10.93 -5.03
N LEU A 72 0.98 9.80 -5.24
CA LEU A 72 1.60 8.62 -5.85
C LEU A 72 1.98 8.87 -7.31
N ASP A 73 1.13 9.56 -8.07
CA ASP A 73 1.42 9.98 -9.44
C ASP A 73 2.65 10.90 -9.49
N TRP A 74 2.73 11.91 -8.61
CA TRP A 74 3.90 12.79 -8.50
C TRP A 74 5.18 12.03 -8.14
N CYS A 75 5.06 10.99 -7.32
CA CYS A 75 6.18 10.14 -6.93
C CYS A 75 6.57 9.11 -8.02
N GLY A 76 5.88 9.10 -9.18
CA GLY A 76 6.14 8.16 -10.28
C GLY A 76 5.71 6.71 -9.99
N VAL A 77 4.87 6.53 -8.97
CA VAL A 77 4.41 5.23 -8.46
C VAL A 77 2.89 5.11 -8.47
N GLY A 78 2.17 5.99 -9.16
CA GLY A 78 0.72 5.90 -9.34
C GLY A 78 0.26 4.58 -9.93
N TRP A 79 1.16 3.89 -10.65
CA TRP A 79 0.92 2.55 -11.13
C TRP A 79 0.57 1.58 -10.01
N VAL A 80 1.04 1.78 -8.77
CA VAL A 80 0.79 0.93 -7.59
C VAL A 80 -0.70 0.81 -7.25
N ALA A 81 -1.50 1.83 -7.56
CA ALA A 81 -2.96 1.78 -7.41
C ALA A 81 -3.69 1.37 -8.69
N SER A 82 -3.03 1.45 -9.85
CA SER A 82 -3.62 1.07 -11.12
C SER A 82 -3.43 -0.42 -11.38
N GLU A 83 -4.36 -1.24 -10.92
CA GLU A 83 -4.65 -2.53 -11.55
C GLU A 83 -6.13 -2.86 -11.40
N ASN A 84 -6.91 -2.28 -12.32
CA ASN A 84 -8.29 -2.63 -12.65
C ASN A 84 -8.69 -2.01 -14.01
N LYS A 85 -7.74 -1.95 -14.96
CA LYS A 85 -8.01 -1.50 -16.35
C LYS A 85 -7.49 -2.51 -17.39
N GLY A 86 -7.55 -3.80 -17.06
CA GLY A 86 -7.30 -4.92 -17.97
C GLY A 86 -8.42 -5.92 -17.85
#